data_AF-A0A359EZQ3-F1
#
_entry.id   AF-A0A359EZQ3-F1
#
_cell.length_a   1.000
_cell.length_b   1.000
_cell.length_c   1.000
_cell.angle_alpha   90.00
_cell.angle_beta   90.00
_cell.angle_gamma   90.00
#
_symmetry.space_group_name_H-M   'P 1'
#
loop_
_entity.id
_entity.type
_entity.pdbx_description
1 polymer ?
#
loop_
_entity_poly.entity_id
_entity_poly.type
_entity_poly.pdbx_seq_one_letter_code
_entity_poly.pdbx_strand_id
1 'polypeptide(L)'
;MEEVVRVKRAVSLLAIVMVASLGLASCEDPGTFPVRKAGAKCSPVGAFGRDKTHVLQCKTNKRWTRIMTISQARALIAAYEAKLAAEATTAPAPTTPPAPTTTNAPTVTSPVTGGIVSFGETTAPVGNVAGSIAPGRYEAVVPAGEECDFYRRDGAGNTLGAQRDVVTRIIMDLRPGDASVQTVGPCSWAPISSTTRPWTGSGIGLVNSEVAPGWYSTTGGPSCYWSVASSADGSVASIRRNDNIGGFQLVQVLPSDNILVSNRCGNWTALAGEPARYVDMSGELNDPLLQGNRETRVAPSSAVSISGNAAGVTVTAGDWTINLEPNTGGSFFNGAYFPNAQEVASSTSGKIDFSNGAVSCTTGSGSLTVQEIAFDGAGAVNRFRAHFQQTCTGQTDSSFGFITWDAVSSSSTL
;
A
#
# COMPACT_ATOMS: atom_id res chain seq x y z
N MET A 1 -4.97 14.50 47.78
CA MET A 1 -4.02 13.35 47.82
C MET A 1 -4.53 12.13 47.03
N GLU A 2 -5.85 11.97 46.88
CA GLU A 2 -6.48 10.89 46.09
C GLU A 2 -6.38 11.05 44.56
N GLU A 3 -6.27 12.29 44.07
CA GLU A 3 -6.26 12.60 42.64
C GLU A 3 -4.92 12.28 41.95
N VAL A 4 -3.81 12.50 42.65
CA VAL A 4 -2.43 12.21 42.17
C VAL A 4 -2.16 10.70 42.06
N VAL A 5 -2.87 9.87 42.83
CA VAL A 5 -2.78 8.41 42.79
C VAL A 5 -3.57 7.81 41.61
N ARG A 6 -4.67 8.45 41.20
CA ARG A 6 -5.46 8.06 40.00
C ARG A 6 -4.71 8.35 38.70
N VAL A 7 -4.00 9.48 38.61
CA VAL A 7 -3.21 9.86 37.42
C VAL A 7 -1.99 8.93 37.20
N LYS A 8 -1.28 8.52 38.26
CA LYS A 8 -0.14 7.58 38.14
C LYS A 8 -0.55 6.16 37.75
N ARG A 9 -1.76 5.71 38.14
CA ARG A 9 -2.33 4.42 37.70
C ARG A 9 -2.79 4.48 36.24
N ALA A 10 -3.39 5.59 35.80
CA ALA A 10 -3.83 5.79 34.41
C ALA A 10 -2.65 5.82 33.41
N VAL A 11 -1.54 6.49 33.75
CA VAL A 11 -0.35 6.57 32.86
C VAL A 11 0.38 5.22 32.73
N SER A 12 0.35 4.37 33.77
CA SER A 12 0.94 3.02 33.70
C SER A 12 0.06 2.01 32.96
N LEU A 13 -1.26 2.21 32.95
CA LEU A 13 -2.21 1.43 32.15
C LEU A 13 -2.17 1.83 30.66
N LEU A 14 -1.92 3.12 30.36
CA LEU A 14 -1.83 3.61 28.97
C LEU A 14 -0.62 3.07 28.20
N ALA A 15 0.51 2.81 28.88
CA ALA A 15 1.74 2.31 28.26
C ALA A 15 1.69 0.82 27.87
N ILE A 16 0.72 0.06 28.38
CA ILE A 16 0.45 -1.33 27.96
C ILE A 16 -0.69 -1.36 26.92
N VAL A 17 -1.51 -0.31 26.84
CA VAL A 17 -2.71 -0.24 25.97
C VAL A 17 -2.47 0.52 24.66
N MET A 18 -1.39 1.29 24.51
CA MET A 18 -1.01 1.92 23.23
C MET A 18 -0.15 1.01 22.33
N VAL A 19 -0.58 -0.24 22.13
CA VAL A 19 -0.04 -1.17 21.11
C VAL A 19 -1.11 -1.50 20.07
N ALA A 20 -1.98 -0.54 19.75
CA ALA A 20 -3.06 -0.85 18.85
C ALA A 20 -3.62 0.33 18.07
N SER A 21 -2.99 0.51 16.93
CA SER A 21 -3.68 0.73 15.67
C SER A 21 -2.85 0.00 14.64
N LEU A 22 -3.19 -1.26 14.37
CA LEU A 22 -2.99 -2.02 13.12
C LEU A 22 -3.20 -3.51 13.41
N GLY A 23 -3.89 -4.17 12.50
CA GLY A 23 -4.49 -5.48 12.70
C GLY A 23 -3.49 -6.62 12.97
N LEU A 24 -3.93 -7.43 13.94
CA LEU A 24 -3.68 -8.85 14.16
C LEU A 24 -2.27 -9.30 14.57
N ALA A 25 -2.24 -9.64 15.86
CA ALA A 25 -1.28 -10.44 16.62
C ALA A 25 0.07 -9.78 16.98
N SER A 26 0.11 -9.05 18.10
CA SER A 26 0.67 -9.61 19.35
C SER A 26 0.71 -8.59 20.50
N CYS A 27 -0.27 -8.66 21.41
CA CYS A 27 0.07 -8.39 22.81
C CYS A 27 0.96 -9.55 23.26
N GLU A 28 2.25 -9.29 23.48
CA GLU A 28 3.19 -10.35 23.86
C GLU A 28 2.73 -10.99 25.18
N ASP A 29 2.61 -12.32 25.21
CA ASP A 29 2.17 -13.04 26.41
C ASP A 29 3.14 -12.68 27.55
N PRO A 30 2.67 -12.17 28.71
CA PRO A 30 3.52 -11.89 29.86
C PRO A 30 4.37 -13.08 30.34
N GLY A 31 4.07 -14.30 29.90
CA GLY A 31 4.87 -15.52 30.10
C GLY A 31 6.13 -15.62 29.25
N THR A 32 6.23 -14.93 28.11
CA THR A 32 7.43 -14.86 27.25
C THR A 32 8.43 -13.83 27.75
N PHE A 33 8.00 -12.87 28.58
CA PHE A 33 8.91 -11.91 29.16
C PHE A 33 10.07 -12.57 29.90
N PRO A 34 11.27 -11.99 29.82
CA PRO A 34 12.44 -12.58 30.43
C PRO A 34 12.29 -12.58 31.96
N VAL A 35 12.69 -13.69 32.60
CA VAL A 35 12.62 -13.83 34.06
C VAL A 35 13.63 -12.89 34.73
N ARG A 36 13.15 -12.13 35.71
CA ARG A 36 13.87 -11.08 36.45
C ARG A 36 13.49 -11.12 37.92
N LYS A 37 14.29 -10.48 38.77
CA LYS A 37 14.06 -10.37 40.22
C LYS A 37 13.63 -8.95 40.59
N ALA A 38 12.49 -8.81 41.25
CA ALA A 38 12.04 -7.53 41.78
C ALA A 38 13.11 -6.92 42.71
N GLY A 39 13.34 -5.61 42.58
CA GLY A 39 14.37 -4.86 43.31
C GLY A 39 15.79 -5.00 42.76
N ALA A 40 16.06 -5.92 41.82
CA ALA A 40 17.36 -5.99 41.17
C ALA A 40 17.60 -4.78 40.26
N LYS A 41 18.89 -4.47 40.01
CA LYS A 41 19.27 -3.43 39.04
C LYS A 41 18.74 -3.81 37.65
N CYS A 42 18.29 -2.81 36.90
CA CYS A 42 17.75 -3.01 35.57
C CYS A 42 18.24 -1.92 34.60
N SER A 43 18.29 -2.27 33.33
CA SER A 43 18.57 -1.38 32.20
C SER A 43 18.02 -2.06 30.93
N PRO A 44 17.47 -1.30 29.96
CA PRO A 44 17.15 0.13 30.03
C PRO A 44 15.91 0.43 30.88
N VAL A 45 15.73 1.69 31.29
CA VAL A 45 14.48 2.16 31.91
C VAL A 45 13.34 1.96 30.90
N GLY A 46 12.20 1.47 31.35
CA GLY A 46 11.06 1.13 30.51
C GLY A 46 11.02 -0.34 30.05
N ALA A 47 12.14 -1.08 30.12
CA ALA A 47 12.16 -2.51 29.79
C ALA A 47 11.18 -3.31 30.64
N PHE A 48 10.63 -4.38 30.06
CA PHE A 48 9.72 -5.31 30.72
C PHE A 48 10.41 -6.62 31.06
N GLY A 49 9.91 -7.27 32.10
CA GLY A 49 10.35 -8.59 32.55
C GLY A 49 9.25 -9.22 33.40
N ARG A 50 9.50 -10.40 33.96
CA ARG A 50 8.57 -11.04 34.88
C ARG A 50 9.26 -11.74 36.02
N ASP A 51 8.57 -11.92 37.13
CA ASP A 51 8.88 -13.00 38.05
C ASP A 51 7.84 -14.12 37.93
N LYS A 52 7.72 -14.97 38.96
CA LYS A 52 6.76 -16.08 38.94
C LYS A 52 5.30 -15.62 38.97
N THR A 53 5.02 -14.42 39.49
CA THR A 53 3.64 -13.98 39.77
C THR A 53 3.31 -12.60 39.20
N HIS A 54 4.32 -11.80 38.83
CA HIS A 54 4.14 -10.42 38.43
C HIS A 54 4.91 -10.05 37.15
N VAL A 55 4.34 -9.10 36.42
CA VAL A 55 5.05 -8.33 35.40
C VAL A 55 5.88 -7.25 36.11
N LEU A 56 7.13 -7.12 35.68
CA LEU A 56 8.08 -6.13 36.16
C LEU A 56 8.33 -5.09 35.08
N GLN A 57 8.49 -3.84 35.49
CA GLN A 57 9.01 -2.78 34.62
C GLN A 57 10.24 -2.15 35.27
N CYS A 58 11.26 -1.88 34.44
CA CYS A 58 12.42 -1.14 34.87
C CYS A 58 12.05 0.33 35.06
N LYS A 59 12.07 0.82 36.31
CA LYS A 59 11.70 2.22 36.61
C LYS A 59 12.91 3.15 36.55
N THR A 60 12.67 4.45 36.61
CA THR A 60 13.69 5.52 36.51
C THR A 60 14.80 5.40 37.56
N ASN A 61 14.54 4.76 38.70
CA ASN A 61 15.54 4.41 39.70
C ASN A 61 16.43 3.21 39.32
N LYS A 62 16.33 2.71 38.08
CA LYS A 62 17.02 1.52 37.56
C LYS A 62 16.79 0.27 38.40
N ARG A 63 15.57 0.10 38.94
CA ARG A 63 15.13 -1.11 39.66
C ARG A 63 13.91 -1.76 39.03
N TRP A 64 13.94 -3.09 38.93
CA TRP A 64 12.78 -3.87 38.55
C TRP A 64 11.67 -3.73 39.59
N THR A 65 10.53 -3.16 39.18
CA THR A 65 9.38 -2.95 40.07
C THR A 65 8.20 -3.75 39.56
N ARG A 66 7.51 -4.47 40.46
CA ARG A 66 6.26 -5.17 40.15
C ARG A 66 5.19 -4.14 39.82
N ILE A 67 4.56 -4.27 38.66
CA ILE A 67 3.55 -3.32 38.20
C ILE A 67 2.13 -3.91 38.20
N MET A 68 2.01 -5.23 38.02
CA MET A 68 0.75 -5.97 38.11
C MET A 68 1.01 -7.48 38.18
N THR A 69 0.02 -8.28 38.57
CA THR A 69 0.14 -9.74 38.50
C THR A 69 0.10 -10.22 37.04
N ILE A 70 0.66 -11.40 36.77
CA ILE A 70 0.57 -12.04 35.45
C ILE A 70 -0.91 -12.29 35.07
N SER A 71 -1.75 -12.67 36.04
CA SER A 71 -3.19 -12.85 35.80
C SER A 71 -3.89 -11.55 35.41
N GLN A 72 -3.57 -10.43 36.07
CA GLN A 72 -4.09 -9.11 35.72
C GLN A 72 -3.64 -8.67 34.33
N ALA A 73 -2.37 -8.91 33.99
CA ALA A 73 -1.86 -8.60 32.65
C ALA A 73 -2.58 -9.41 31.56
N ARG A 74 -2.78 -10.72 31.76
CA ARG A 74 -3.55 -11.57 30.84
C ARG A 74 -5.02 -11.14 30.73
N ALA A 75 -5.64 -10.75 31.84
CA ALA A 75 -7.01 -10.24 31.82
C ALA A 75 -7.14 -8.91 31.07
N LEU A 76 -6.14 -8.02 31.17
CA LEU A 76 -6.09 -6.79 30.41
C LEU A 76 -5.92 -7.06 28.91
N ILE A 77 -5.06 -8.01 28.54
CA ILE A 77 -4.89 -8.45 27.14
C ILE A 77 -6.22 -9.02 26.62
N ALA A 78 -6.84 -9.94 27.34
CA ALA A 78 -8.11 -10.53 26.94
C ALA A 78 -9.24 -9.48 26.85
N ALA A 79 -9.29 -8.51 27.77
CA ALA A 79 -10.25 -7.41 27.71
C ALA A 79 -9.98 -6.47 26.53
N TYR A 80 -8.70 -6.28 26.18
CA TYR A 80 -8.28 -5.49 25.04
C TYR A 80 -8.63 -6.18 23.71
N GLU A 81 -8.34 -7.48 23.60
CA GLU A 81 -8.76 -8.33 22.47
C GLU A 81 -10.28 -8.41 22.35
N ALA A 82 -10.99 -8.53 23.47
CA ALA A 82 -12.46 -8.48 23.49
C ALA A 82 -12.98 -7.09 23.10
N LYS A 83 -12.28 -6.01 23.47
CA LYS A 83 -12.61 -4.65 23.03
C LYS A 83 -12.34 -4.46 21.54
N LEU A 84 -11.23 -4.98 21.01
CA LEU A 84 -10.96 -5.00 19.56
C LEU A 84 -12.01 -5.81 18.80
N ALA A 85 -12.39 -6.99 19.34
CA ALA A 85 -13.47 -7.79 18.78
C ALA A 85 -14.82 -7.06 18.87
N ALA A 86 -15.09 -6.37 19.98
CA ALA A 86 -16.30 -5.59 20.19
C ALA A 86 -16.35 -4.35 19.29
N GLU A 87 -15.24 -3.65 19.07
CA GLU A 87 -15.09 -2.54 18.12
C GLU A 87 -15.17 -3.04 16.67
N ALA A 88 -14.70 -4.25 16.36
CA ALA A 88 -14.95 -4.91 15.07
C ALA A 88 -16.44 -5.29 14.87
N THR A 89 -17.22 -5.42 15.95
CA THR A 89 -18.68 -5.68 15.89
C THR A 89 -19.58 -4.45 16.10
N THR A 90 -19.06 -3.34 16.65
CA THR A 90 -19.79 -2.08 16.87
C THR A 90 -19.37 -0.95 15.94
N ALA A 91 -18.26 -1.11 15.20
CA ALA A 91 -18.23 -0.60 13.83
C ALA A 91 -19.54 -1.06 13.19
N PRO A 92 -20.32 -0.19 12.53
CA PRO A 92 -21.51 -0.65 11.81
C PRO A 92 -21.04 -1.85 11.02
N ALA A 93 -21.65 -3.04 11.27
CA ALA A 93 -21.31 -4.27 10.56
C ALA A 93 -21.03 -3.83 9.13
N PRO A 94 -19.81 -4.02 8.57
CA PRO A 94 -19.45 -3.42 7.30
C PRO A 94 -20.62 -3.73 6.43
N THR A 95 -21.43 -2.71 6.12
CA THR A 95 -22.74 -2.92 5.50
C THR A 95 -22.35 -3.66 4.27
N THR A 96 -22.59 -4.99 4.24
CA THR A 96 -21.87 -5.96 3.38
C THR A 96 -21.39 -5.18 2.18
N PRO A 97 -20.11 -4.74 2.03
CA PRO A 97 -19.76 -3.61 1.16
C PRO A 97 -20.52 -3.84 -0.12
N PRO A 98 -21.59 -3.05 -0.41
CA PRO A 98 -22.82 -3.52 -1.05
C PRO A 98 -22.41 -4.59 -2.03
N ALA A 99 -22.66 -5.88 -1.70
CA ALA A 99 -21.88 -7.04 -2.21
C ALA A 99 -21.23 -6.68 -3.53
N PRO A 100 -19.88 -6.55 -3.61
CA PRO A 100 -19.24 -5.43 -4.31
C PRO A 100 -20.17 -4.99 -5.40
N THR A 101 -20.69 -3.76 -5.36
CA THR A 101 -21.13 -3.19 -6.60
C THR A 101 -19.85 -3.30 -7.43
N THR A 102 -19.71 -4.36 -8.24
CA THR A 102 -20.18 -4.33 -9.61
C THR A 102 -21.10 -3.13 -9.67
N THR A 103 -20.45 -1.97 -9.68
CA THR A 103 -20.79 -0.89 -10.55
C THR A 103 -20.79 -1.66 -11.84
N ASN A 104 -21.92 -2.32 -12.12
CA ASN A 104 -22.05 -3.23 -13.22
C ASN A 104 -21.57 -2.35 -14.33
N ALA A 105 -20.53 -2.83 -15.03
CA ALA A 105 -20.12 -2.23 -16.29
C ALA A 105 -21.42 -1.78 -16.95
N PRO A 106 -21.64 -0.46 -17.11
CA PRO A 106 -22.97 0.03 -17.46
C PRO A 106 -23.37 -0.71 -18.72
N THR A 107 -24.34 -1.61 -18.60
CA THR A 107 -24.86 -2.30 -19.76
C THR A 107 -25.54 -1.21 -20.58
N VAL A 108 -25.33 -1.23 -21.90
CA VAL A 108 -26.04 -0.29 -22.76
C VAL A 108 -27.52 -0.43 -22.45
N THR A 109 -28.12 0.59 -21.87
CA THR A 109 -29.58 0.60 -21.67
C THR A 109 -30.16 0.58 -23.07
N SER A 110 -30.93 -0.47 -23.41
CA SER A 110 -31.48 -0.65 -24.76
C SER A 110 -31.95 0.70 -25.31
N PRO A 111 -31.31 1.21 -26.37
CA PRO A 111 -31.61 2.53 -26.87
C PRO A 111 -33.08 2.56 -27.26
N VAL A 112 -33.75 3.67 -26.97
CA VAL A 112 -34.99 4.01 -27.67
C VAL A 112 -34.67 4.01 -29.17
N THR A 113 -35.57 3.51 -30.01
CA THR A 113 -35.41 3.50 -31.47
C THR A 113 -34.86 4.85 -31.97
N GLY A 114 -33.63 4.87 -32.47
CA GLY A 114 -32.93 6.09 -32.92
C GLY A 114 -31.78 6.60 -32.04
N GLY A 115 -31.41 5.92 -30.94
CA GLY A 115 -30.19 6.22 -30.18
C GLY A 115 -28.90 5.85 -30.94
N ILE A 116 -27.87 6.69 -30.84
CA ILE A 116 -26.58 6.45 -31.50
C ILE A 116 -25.79 5.44 -30.67
N VAL A 117 -25.50 4.27 -31.25
CA VAL A 117 -24.68 3.21 -30.63
C VAL A 117 -23.39 2.95 -31.41
N SER A 118 -23.11 3.67 -32.48
CA SER A 118 -21.79 3.62 -33.11
C SER A 118 -21.44 5.01 -33.63
N PHE A 119 -20.26 5.49 -33.29
CA PHE A 119 -19.88 6.88 -33.54
C PHE A 119 -18.36 7.01 -33.65
N GLY A 120 -17.90 8.01 -34.39
CA GLY A 120 -16.48 8.35 -34.51
C GLY A 120 -16.08 9.47 -33.54
N GLU A 121 -15.24 10.37 -34.02
CA GLU A 121 -14.99 11.65 -33.38
C GLU A 121 -16.27 12.49 -33.33
N THR A 122 -16.67 12.94 -32.14
CA THR A 122 -17.92 13.69 -31.98
C THR A 122 -17.95 14.46 -30.67
N THR A 123 -18.85 15.45 -30.59
CA THR A 123 -19.37 15.98 -29.33
C THR A 123 -20.88 15.81 -29.36
N ALA A 124 -21.41 14.93 -28.53
CA ALA A 124 -22.81 14.55 -28.57
C ALA A 124 -23.44 14.53 -27.16
N PRO A 125 -24.74 14.85 -27.05
CA PRO A 125 -25.46 14.70 -25.80
C PRO A 125 -25.55 13.22 -25.42
N VAL A 126 -25.58 12.95 -24.11
CA VAL A 126 -25.79 11.61 -23.57
C VAL A 126 -27.23 11.47 -23.13
N GLY A 127 -27.86 10.34 -23.48
CA GLY A 127 -29.23 10.06 -23.06
C GLY A 127 -29.94 9.03 -23.94
N ASN A 128 -31.11 8.61 -23.47
CA ASN A 128 -31.97 7.63 -24.15
C ASN A 128 -32.99 8.32 -25.06
N VAL A 129 -32.55 9.26 -25.89
CA VAL A 129 -33.39 10.01 -26.86
C VAL A 129 -32.71 10.04 -28.23
N ALA A 130 -33.49 10.27 -29.29
CA ALA A 130 -32.97 10.35 -30.65
C ALA A 130 -31.91 11.48 -30.77
N GLY A 131 -30.79 11.17 -31.43
CA GLY A 131 -29.65 12.10 -31.57
C GLY A 131 -28.69 12.14 -30.37
N SER A 132 -28.98 11.41 -29.29
CA SER A 132 -28.06 11.22 -28.17
C SER A 132 -27.36 9.86 -28.23
N ILE A 133 -26.18 9.79 -27.60
CA ILE A 133 -25.48 8.52 -27.34
C ILE A 133 -26.08 7.93 -26.07
N ALA A 134 -26.53 6.69 -26.14
CA ALA A 134 -27.13 6.01 -24.98
C ALA A 134 -26.07 5.75 -23.90
N PRO A 135 -26.40 5.89 -22.60
CA PRO A 135 -25.52 5.43 -21.52
C PRO A 135 -25.16 3.94 -21.68
N GLY A 136 -23.93 3.58 -21.32
CA GLY A 136 -23.41 2.25 -21.51
C GLY A 136 -21.88 2.18 -21.58
N ARG A 137 -21.35 0.97 -21.69
CA ARG A 137 -19.93 0.72 -21.93
C ARG A 137 -19.64 0.61 -23.42
N TYR A 138 -18.72 1.44 -23.89
CA TYR A 138 -18.25 1.48 -25.26
C TYR A 138 -16.77 1.12 -25.33
N GLU A 139 -16.35 0.56 -26.45
CA GLU A 139 -14.96 0.31 -26.77
C GLU A 139 -14.61 0.87 -28.15
N ALA A 140 -13.34 1.20 -28.34
CA ALA A 140 -12.76 1.48 -29.65
C ALA A 140 -11.38 0.82 -29.76
N VAL A 141 -11.10 0.25 -30.92
CA VAL A 141 -9.74 -0.15 -31.30
C VAL A 141 -9.01 1.08 -31.82
N VAL A 142 -7.86 1.37 -31.24
CA VAL A 142 -7.04 2.53 -31.63
C VAL A 142 -6.15 2.10 -32.80
N PRO A 143 -6.17 2.82 -33.94
CA PRO A 143 -5.29 2.52 -35.06
C PRO A 143 -3.80 2.58 -34.65
N ALA A 144 -2.97 1.79 -35.33
CA ALA A 144 -1.54 1.73 -35.02
C ALA A 144 -0.86 3.10 -35.24
N GLY A 145 -0.13 3.59 -34.25
CA GLY A 145 0.53 4.90 -34.29
C GLY A 145 -0.37 6.08 -33.93
N GLU A 146 -1.65 5.83 -33.63
CA GLU A 146 -2.62 6.85 -33.24
C GLU A 146 -2.93 6.77 -31.75
N GLU A 147 -3.56 7.82 -31.24
CA GLU A 147 -4.09 7.92 -29.88
C GLU A 147 -5.55 8.35 -29.94
N CYS A 148 -6.34 7.93 -28.95
CA CYS A 148 -7.73 8.35 -28.83
C CYS A 148 -8.06 8.77 -27.41
N ASP A 149 -8.96 9.73 -27.31
CA ASP A 149 -9.42 10.29 -26.05
C ASP A 149 -10.94 10.26 -25.94
N PHE A 150 -11.41 10.34 -24.70
CA PHE A 150 -12.76 10.80 -24.42
C PHE A 150 -12.81 11.76 -23.24
N TYR A 151 -13.83 12.61 -23.22
CA TYR A 151 -14.14 13.53 -22.15
C TYR A 151 -15.64 13.46 -21.87
N ARG A 152 -16.02 13.00 -20.67
CA ARG A 152 -17.39 13.03 -20.15
C ARG A 152 -17.62 14.37 -19.47
N ARG A 153 -18.75 15.03 -19.74
CA ARG A 153 -19.04 16.38 -19.22
C ARG A 153 -20.40 16.48 -18.54
N ASP A 154 -20.48 17.36 -17.54
CA ASP A 154 -21.72 17.75 -16.90
C ASP A 154 -22.49 18.82 -17.71
N GLY A 155 -23.67 19.22 -17.22
CA GLY A 155 -24.51 20.23 -17.88
C GLY A 155 -23.93 21.64 -17.92
N ALA A 156 -22.88 21.91 -17.14
CA ALA A 156 -22.14 23.16 -17.15
C ALA A 156 -20.89 23.10 -18.06
N GLY A 157 -20.59 21.94 -18.64
CA GLY A 157 -19.43 21.71 -19.51
C GLY A 157 -18.15 21.29 -18.76
N ASN A 158 -18.21 21.11 -17.43
CA ASN A 158 -17.08 20.65 -16.64
C ASN A 158 -16.78 19.18 -16.96
N THR A 159 -15.51 18.79 -16.88
CA THR A 159 -15.10 17.40 -17.10
C THR A 159 -15.41 16.54 -15.88
N LEU A 160 -16.26 15.53 -16.05
CA LEU A 160 -16.57 14.50 -15.05
C LEU A 160 -15.49 13.41 -15.02
N GLY A 161 -14.93 13.09 -16.19
CA GLY A 161 -13.88 12.11 -16.36
C GLY A 161 -13.31 12.19 -17.76
N ALA A 162 -12.02 11.91 -17.88
CA ALA A 162 -11.33 11.88 -19.15
C ALA A 162 -10.31 10.76 -19.18
N GLN A 163 -10.17 10.16 -20.35
CA GLN A 163 -9.11 9.23 -20.63
C GLN A 163 -8.41 9.71 -21.90
N ARG A 164 -7.09 9.84 -21.82
CA ARG A 164 -6.28 10.49 -22.85
C ARG A 164 -5.09 9.65 -23.28
N ASP A 165 -4.60 9.92 -24.48
CA ASP A 165 -3.38 9.35 -25.05
C ASP A 165 -3.40 7.82 -25.04
N VAL A 166 -4.59 7.22 -25.18
CA VAL A 166 -4.72 5.77 -25.10
C VAL A 166 -4.41 5.16 -26.46
N VAL A 167 -3.53 4.18 -26.43
CA VAL A 167 -3.11 3.38 -27.60
C VAL A 167 -3.77 2.01 -27.56
N THR A 168 -3.78 1.33 -28.72
CA THR A 168 -4.29 -0.03 -28.97
C THR A 168 -5.79 -0.26 -28.72
N ARG A 169 -6.31 0.07 -27.53
CA ARG A 169 -7.72 -0.09 -27.18
C ARG A 169 -8.11 0.85 -26.05
N ILE A 170 -9.22 1.56 -26.23
CA ILE A 170 -9.83 2.41 -25.21
C ILE A 170 -11.24 1.91 -24.89
N ILE A 171 -11.64 2.02 -23.62
CA ILE A 171 -12.96 1.66 -23.10
C ILE A 171 -13.51 2.86 -22.34
N MET A 172 -14.79 3.11 -22.51
CA MET A 172 -15.50 4.23 -21.89
C MET A 172 -16.78 3.74 -21.20
N ASP A 173 -16.93 4.08 -19.92
CA ASP A 173 -18.18 3.95 -19.16
C ASP A 173 -18.96 5.27 -19.20
N LEU A 174 -19.97 5.32 -20.05
CA LEU A 174 -20.89 6.45 -20.16
C LEU A 174 -22.05 6.28 -19.18
N ARG A 175 -22.31 7.28 -18.34
CA ARG A 175 -23.30 7.20 -17.26
C ARG A 175 -24.60 7.93 -17.62
N PRO A 176 -25.76 7.50 -17.09
CA PRO A 176 -27.03 8.20 -17.33
C PRO A 176 -27.09 9.66 -16.87
N GLY A 177 -26.18 10.08 -15.97
CA GLY A 177 -26.09 11.46 -15.49
C GLY A 177 -25.14 12.37 -16.27
N ASP A 178 -24.45 11.84 -17.29
CA ASP A 178 -23.58 12.65 -18.14
C ASP A 178 -24.45 13.54 -19.04
N ALA A 179 -24.04 14.78 -19.26
CA ALA A 179 -24.75 15.66 -20.17
C ALA A 179 -24.26 15.49 -21.61
N SER A 180 -22.94 15.35 -21.79
CA SER A 180 -22.33 15.14 -23.09
C SER A 180 -21.04 14.32 -23.01
N VAL A 181 -20.66 13.76 -24.14
CA VAL A 181 -19.36 13.13 -24.36
C VAL A 181 -18.69 13.77 -25.57
N GLN A 182 -17.40 14.04 -25.43
CA GLN A 182 -16.51 14.40 -26.52
C GLN A 182 -15.52 13.25 -26.75
N THR A 183 -15.42 12.77 -27.97
CA THR A 183 -14.38 11.83 -28.41
C THR A 183 -13.42 12.54 -29.34
N VAL A 184 -12.13 12.21 -29.24
CA VAL A 184 -11.07 12.80 -30.08
C VAL A 184 -10.21 11.67 -30.65
N GLY A 185 -9.73 11.85 -31.87
CA GLY A 185 -8.90 10.88 -32.58
C GLY A 185 -9.69 9.97 -33.52
N PRO A 186 -9.00 9.13 -34.30
CA PRO A 186 -9.59 8.35 -35.39
C PRO A 186 -10.41 7.14 -34.93
N CYS A 187 -10.80 7.09 -33.65
CA CYS A 187 -11.48 5.96 -33.06
C CYS A 187 -12.95 5.85 -33.49
N SER A 188 -13.33 4.63 -33.85
CA SER A 188 -14.72 4.24 -34.03
C SER A 188 -15.19 3.49 -32.79
N TRP A 189 -16.16 4.09 -32.09
CA TRP A 189 -16.73 3.58 -30.85
C TRP A 189 -17.96 2.73 -31.12
N ALA A 190 -18.07 1.62 -30.39
CA ALA A 190 -19.23 0.74 -30.39
C ALA A 190 -19.44 0.14 -28.98
N PRO A 191 -20.65 -0.32 -28.63
CA PRO A 191 -20.90 -1.11 -27.44
C PRO A 191 -19.92 -2.25 -27.34
N ILE A 192 -19.37 -2.43 -26.13
CA ILE A 192 -18.46 -3.54 -25.91
C ILE A 192 -19.20 -4.86 -26.14
N SER A 193 -18.59 -5.75 -26.93
CA SER A 193 -19.11 -7.08 -27.14
C SER A 193 -18.73 -7.98 -25.95
N SER A 194 -19.60 -8.90 -25.53
CA SER A 194 -19.31 -9.84 -24.42
C SER A 194 -18.27 -10.92 -24.76
N THR A 195 -17.56 -10.79 -25.88
CA THR A 195 -16.55 -11.76 -26.29
C THR A 195 -15.28 -11.54 -25.47
N THR A 196 -14.88 -12.56 -24.71
CA THR A 196 -13.61 -12.54 -23.99
C THR A 196 -12.46 -12.51 -24.99
N ARG A 197 -11.60 -11.50 -24.87
CA ARG A 197 -10.36 -11.36 -25.64
C ARG A 197 -9.18 -11.30 -24.67
N PRO A 198 -8.07 -12.02 -24.92
CA PRO A 198 -6.86 -11.85 -24.13
C PRO A 198 -6.37 -10.41 -24.21
N TRP A 199 -6.14 -9.78 -23.06
CA TRP A 199 -5.51 -8.47 -23.02
C TRP A 199 -4.06 -8.58 -23.50
N THR A 200 -3.62 -7.62 -24.30
CA THR A 200 -2.29 -7.65 -24.96
C THR A 200 -1.23 -6.84 -24.22
N GLY A 201 -1.55 -6.31 -23.03
CA GLY A 201 -0.62 -5.52 -22.22
C GLY A 201 -0.62 -4.02 -22.51
N SER A 202 -1.41 -3.55 -23.48
CA SER A 202 -1.53 -2.14 -23.85
C SER A 202 -2.98 -1.70 -23.97
N GLY A 203 -3.23 -0.41 -23.78
CA GLY A 203 -4.57 0.17 -23.73
C GLY A 203 -5.30 -0.24 -22.45
N ILE A 204 -6.62 -0.33 -22.55
CA ILE A 204 -7.49 -0.70 -21.42
C ILE A 204 -7.89 -2.18 -21.52
N GLY A 205 -7.60 -2.92 -20.46
CA GLY A 205 -8.04 -4.30 -20.24
C GLY A 205 -9.11 -4.37 -19.15
N LEU A 206 -10.11 -5.23 -19.35
CA LEU A 206 -11.13 -5.53 -18.35
C LEU A 206 -10.61 -6.58 -17.36
N VAL A 207 -10.60 -6.23 -16.07
CA VAL A 207 -10.21 -7.17 -15.03
C VAL A 207 -11.30 -8.23 -14.83
N ASN A 208 -10.90 -9.46 -14.49
CA ASN A 208 -11.72 -10.66 -14.36
C ASN A 208 -12.24 -11.27 -15.68
N SER A 209 -12.24 -10.54 -16.81
CA SER A 209 -12.60 -11.10 -18.12
C SER A 209 -11.43 -11.18 -19.10
N GLU A 210 -10.57 -10.16 -19.13
CA GLU A 210 -9.44 -10.07 -20.08
C GLU A 210 -8.09 -10.07 -19.36
N VAL A 211 -8.06 -9.55 -18.13
CA VAL A 211 -6.91 -9.51 -17.23
C VAL A 211 -7.26 -10.26 -15.95
N ALA A 212 -6.53 -11.32 -15.65
CA ALA A 212 -6.74 -12.05 -14.39
C ALA A 212 -6.21 -11.22 -13.20
N PRO A 213 -6.85 -11.27 -12.03
CA PRO A 213 -6.25 -10.74 -10.80
C PRO A 213 -4.92 -11.43 -10.50
N GLY A 214 -3.96 -10.69 -9.96
CA GLY A 214 -2.62 -11.19 -9.69
C GLY A 214 -1.56 -10.10 -9.71
N TRP A 215 -0.31 -10.54 -9.73
CA TRP A 215 0.85 -9.66 -9.80
C TRP A 215 1.42 -9.63 -11.20
N TYR A 216 1.81 -8.45 -11.65
CA TYR A 216 2.34 -8.21 -12.99
C TYR A 216 3.58 -7.34 -12.89
N SER A 217 4.54 -7.57 -13.78
CA SER A 217 5.70 -6.71 -13.94
C SER A 217 5.92 -6.30 -15.38
N THR A 218 6.55 -5.16 -15.60
CA THR A 218 7.07 -4.75 -16.90
C THR A 218 8.43 -4.09 -16.73
N THR A 219 9.26 -4.14 -17.76
CA THR A 219 10.48 -3.32 -17.84
C THR A 219 10.17 -1.83 -17.97
N GLY A 220 8.93 -1.49 -18.35
CA GLY A 220 8.44 -0.13 -18.57
C GLY A 220 9.00 0.54 -19.82
N GLY A 221 8.42 1.68 -20.15
CA GLY A 221 8.97 2.66 -21.09
C GLY A 221 9.43 3.92 -20.34
N PRO A 222 9.85 4.99 -21.03
CA PRO A 222 10.32 6.23 -20.39
C PRO A 222 9.22 7.01 -19.64
N SER A 223 7.95 6.78 -19.97
CA SER A 223 6.78 7.41 -19.36
C SER A 223 5.63 6.40 -19.29
N CYS A 224 5.88 5.28 -18.60
CA CYS A 224 4.88 4.24 -18.43
C CYS A 224 3.77 4.76 -17.51
N TYR A 225 2.61 5.02 -18.10
CA TYR A 225 1.40 5.29 -17.34
C TYR A 225 0.59 4.02 -17.20
N TRP A 226 0.32 3.62 -15.96
CA TRP A 226 -0.64 2.57 -15.68
C TRP A 226 -1.61 3.01 -14.59
N SER A 227 -2.82 2.47 -14.63
CA SER A 227 -3.77 2.61 -13.53
C SER A 227 -4.69 1.41 -13.40
N VAL A 228 -5.05 1.08 -12.17
CA VAL A 228 -6.19 0.19 -11.88
C VAL A 228 -7.32 1.02 -11.31
N ALA A 229 -8.52 0.80 -11.81
CA ALA A 229 -9.67 1.63 -11.48
C ALA A 229 -10.95 0.80 -11.26
N SER A 230 -11.90 1.38 -10.53
CA SER A 230 -13.23 0.81 -10.30
C SER A 230 -14.18 0.99 -11.49
N SER A 231 -13.83 1.79 -12.50
CA SER A 231 -14.61 1.94 -13.74
C SER A 231 -13.78 2.50 -14.88
N ALA A 232 -14.26 2.35 -16.10
CA ALA A 232 -13.69 2.94 -17.32
C ALA A 232 -14.23 4.35 -17.60
N ASP A 233 -14.58 5.08 -16.56
CA ASP A 233 -15.36 6.31 -16.68
C ASP A 233 -14.47 7.56 -16.76
N GLY A 234 -13.15 7.37 -16.68
CA GLY A 234 -12.12 8.42 -16.77
C GLY A 234 -12.07 9.35 -15.57
N SER A 235 -12.85 9.10 -14.51
CA SER A 235 -12.82 9.95 -13.33
C SER A 235 -11.61 9.64 -12.44
N VAL A 236 -10.99 10.67 -11.87
CA VAL A 236 -9.90 10.50 -10.89
C VAL A 236 -10.39 9.73 -9.67
N ALA A 237 -11.67 9.90 -9.29
CA ALA A 237 -12.29 9.18 -8.18
C ALA A 237 -12.39 7.66 -8.41
N SER A 238 -12.36 7.20 -9.67
CA SER A 238 -12.36 5.77 -9.98
C SER A 238 -10.98 5.14 -9.85
N ILE A 239 -9.91 5.93 -9.98
CA ILE A 239 -8.53 5.46 -9.92
C ILE A 239 -8.25 5.02 -8.48
N ARG A 240 -7.82 3.77 -8.34
CA ARG A 240 -7.44 3.22 -7.03
C ARG A 240 -5.95 3.28 -6.81
N ARG A 241 -5.20 2.97 -7.87
CA ARG A 241 -3.74 3.04 -7.92
C ARG A 241 -3.33 3.38 -9.33
N ASN A 242 -2.32 4.22 -9.47
CA ASN A 242 -1.72 4.57 -10.75
C ASN A 242 -0.25 4.91 -10.54
N ASP A 243 0.47 4.97 -11.66
CA ASP A 243 1.79 5.56 -11.72
C ASP A 243 2.06 6.13 -13.12
N ASN A 244 3.01 7.05 -13.24
CA ASN A 244 3.41 7.66 -14.51
C ASN A 244 4.92 7.92 -14.55
N ILE A 245 5.69 6.86 -14.40
CA ILE A 245 7.15 6.93 -14.28
C ILE A 245 7.82 6.01 -15.29
N GLY A 246 9.11 6.29 -15.52
CA GLY A 246 9.92 5.45 -16.37
C GLY A 246 10.38 4.15 -15.70
N GLY A 247 10.72 3.16 -16.51
CA GLY A 247 11.42 1.96 -16.06
C GLY A 247 10.52 0.92 -15.38
N PHE A 248 11.15 -0.01 -14.66
CA PHE A 248 10.49 -1.22 -14.15
C PHE A 248 9.27 -0.90 -13.27
N GLN A 249 8.16 -1.58 -13.53
CA GLN A 249 6.93 -1.47 -12.74
C GLN A 249 6.53 -2.83 -12.17
N LEU A 250 5.98 -2.82 -10.96
CA LEU A 250 5.36 -3.97 -10.30
C LEU A 250 3.96 -3.57 -9.83
N VAL A 251 2.94 -4.31 -10.28
CA VAL A 251 1.53 -3.97 -10.03
C VAL A 251 0.78 -5.17 -9.49
N GLN A 252 -0.01 -4.93 -8.44
CA GLN A 252 -1.04 -5.87 -8.00
C GLN A 252 -2.40 -5.45 -8.57
N VAL A 253 -2.98 -6.34 -9.38
CA VAL A 253 -4.35 -6.27 -9.88
C VAL A 253 -5.24 -7.07 -8.93
N LEU A 254 -6.15 -6.40 -8.24
CA LEU A 254 -7.07 -7.02 -7.29
C LEU A 254 -8.35 -7.48 -7.99
N PRO A 255 -9.04 -8.51 -7.48
CA PRO A 255 -10.32 -8.95 -8.03
C PRO A 255 -11.39 -7.85 -8.05
N SER A 256 -11.29 -6.88 -7.14
CA SER A 256 -12.22 -5.77 -7.06
C SER A 256 -11.93 -4.68 -8.09
N ASP A 257 -10.75 -4.66 -8.72
CA ASP A 257 -10.45 -3.73 -9.79
C ASP A 257 -11.28 -4.12 -11.02
N ASN A 258 -11.74 -3.13 -11.78
CA ASN A 258 -12.61 -3.38 -12.95
C ASN A 258 -11.87 -3.17 -14.26
N ILE A 259 -10.89 -2.27 -14.29
CA ILE A 259 -10.02 -2.06 -15.44
C ILE A 259 -8.56 -1.90 -15.04
N LEU A 260 -7.67 -2.25 -15.98
CA LEU A 260 -6.26 -1.91 -15.99
C LEU A 260 -5.97 -1.08 -17.25
N VAL A 261 -5.43 0.12 -17.06
CA VAL A 261 -4.91 0.98 -18.13
C VAL A 261 -3.40 0.78 -18.21
N SER A 262 -2.87 0.65 -19.43
CA SER A 262 -1.44 0.58 -19.72
C SER A 262 -1.09 1.38 -20.98
N ASN A 263 -0.41 2.50 -20.79
CA ASN A 263 0.07 3.36 -21.86
C ASN A 263 1.60 3.44 -21.78
N ARG A 264 2.28 3.17 -22.90
CA ARG A 264 3.75 3.30 -23.03
C ARG A 264 4.55 2.45 -22.02
N CYS A 265 3.93 1.39 -21.50
CA CYS A 265 4.53 0.51 -20.49
C CYS A 265 5.26 -0.71 -21.07
N GLY A 266 5.18 -0.94 -22.38
CA GLY A 266 5.69 -2.17 -22.99
C GLY A 266 4.86 -3.40 -22.59
N ASN A 267 5.51 -4.57 -22.55
CA ASN A 267 4.83 -5.83 -22.29
C ASN A 267 4.79 -6.16 -20.79
N TRP A 268 3.60 -6.51 -20.31
CA TRP A 268 3.41 -7.02 -18.96
C TRP A 268 3.64 -8.53 -18.90
N THR A 269 4.31 -8.96 -17.84
CA THR A 269 4.53 -10.37 -17.50
C THR A 269 3.76 -10.67 -16.22
N ALA A 270 2.82 -11.63 -16.28
CA ALA A 270 2.15 -12.15 -15.11
C ALA A 270 3.12 -12.94 -14.23
N LEU A 271 3.04 -12.75 -12.93
CA LEU A 271 3.85 -13.41 -11.92
C LEU A 271 3.03 -14.50 -11.22
N ALA A 272 3.70 -15.52 -10.69
CA ALA A 272 3.05 -16.61 -9.95
C ALA A 272 2.38 -16.15 -8.64
N GLY A 273 2.76 -14.97 -8.14
CA GLY A 273 2.27 -14.37 -6.91
C GLY A 273 3.02 -13.08 -6.60
N GLU A 274 2.83 -12.55 -5.40
CA GLU A 274 3.64 -11.44 -4.90
C GLU A 274 5.12 -11.86 -4.93
N PRO A 275 6.03 -11.02 -5.45
CA PRO A 275 7.44 -11.34 -5.38
C PRO A 275 7.86 -11.54 -3.93
N ALA A 276 8.48 -12.68 -3.64
CA ALA A 276 8.98 -13.00 -2.30
C ALA A 276 10.03 -12.00 -1.80
N ARG A 277 10.67 -11.25 -2.72
CA ARG A 277 11.80 -10.36 -2.44
C ARG A 277 11.74 -9.13 -3.32
N TYR A 278 11.28 -8.01 -2.78
CA TYR A 278 11.31 -6.74 -3.47
C TYR A 278 11.43 -5.56 -2.50
N VAL A 279 11.93 -4.45 -3.02
CA VAL A 279 11.98 -3.15 -2.35
C VAL A 279 11.33 -2.15 -3.30
N ASP A 280 10.34 -1.42 -2.80
CA ASP A 280 9.68 -0.33 -3.51
C ASP A 280 9.96 0.97 -2.76
N MET A 281 10.52 1.95 -3.46
CA MET A 281 10.96 3.22 -2.88
C MET A 281 10.29 4.35 -3.65
N SER A 282 9.67 5.30 -2.95
CA SER A 282 8.99 6.42 -3.60
C SER A 282 9.24 7.73 -2.87
N GLY A 283 9.28 8.82 -3.64
CA GLY A 283 9.48 10.18 -3.16
C GLY A 283 8.30 11.08 -3.43
N GLU A 284 8.05 12.04 -2.55
CA GLU A 284 7.23 13.21 -2.87
C GLU A 284 8.01 14.21 -3.71
N LEU A 285 7.33 15.10 -4.44
CA LEU A 285 7.92 15.91 -5.51
C LEU A 285 9.22 16.66 -5.10
N ASN A 286 9.27 17.21 -3.89
CA ASN A 286 10.42 17.97 -3.41
C ASN A 286 11.26 17.21 -2.37
N ASP A 287 11.05 15.91 -2.19
CA ASP A 287 11.92 15.13 -1.32
C ASP A 287 13.34 15.09 -1.94
N PRO A 288 14.39 15.33 -1.15
CA PRO A 288 15.74 15.47 -1.72
C PRO A 288 16.39 14.13 -2.09
N LEU A 289 15.77 12.99 -1.76
CA LEU A 289 16.33 11.68 -2.07
C LEU A 289 15.86 11.20 -3.44
N LEU A 290 14.55 11.14 -3.63
CA LEU A 290 13.92 10.59 -4.83
C LEU A 290 13.32 11.65 -5.75
N GLN A 291 13.06 12.87 -5.28
CA GLN A 291 12.58 14.00 -6.07
C GLN A 291 11.30 13.67 -6.86
N GLY A 292 10.32 13.07 -6.19
CA GLY A 292 9.08 12.65 -6.82
C GLY A 292 9.16 11.35 -7.64
N ASN A 293 10.35 10.73 -7.73
CA ASN A 293 10.51 9.47 -8.44
C ASN A 293 10.12 8.28 -7.57
N ARG A 294 9.87 7.15 -8.23
CA ARG A 294 9.70 5.85 -7.59
C ARG A 294 10.57 4.81 -8.29
N GLU A 295 11.08 3.88 -7.51
CA GLU A 295 11.98 2.84 -7.94
C GLU A 295 11.63 1.53 -7.25
N THR A 296 11.27 0.52 -8.04
CA THR A 296 11.03 -0.83 -7.53
C THR A 296 12.15 -1.76 -7.98
N ARG A 297 12.70 -2.53 -7.05
CA ARG A 297 13.76 -3.53 -7.27
C ARG A 297 13.29 -4.90 -6.79
N VAL A 298 13.40 -5.91 -7.65
CA VAL A 298 12.97 -7.29 -7.36
C VAL A 298 14.17 -8.23 -7.43
N ALA A 299 14.32 -9.10 -6.43
CA ALA A 299 15.37 -10.11 -6.42
C ALA A 299 14.95 -11.33 -7.27
N PRO A 300 15.89 -12.08 -7.87
CA PRO A 300 17.35 -11.89 -7.80
C PRO A 300 17.93 -10.94 -8.86
N SER A 301 17.14 -10.52 -9.85
CA SER A 301 17.61 -9.78 -11.02
C SER A 301 18.19 -8.40 -10.72
N SER A 302 17.79 -7.78 -9.61
CA SER A 302 18.10 -6.37 -9.31
C SER A 302 19.04 -6.15 -8.12
N ALA A 303 19.88 -7.14 -7.79
CA ALA A 303 20.87 -7.07 -6.70
C ALA A 303 20.30 -6.60 -5.35
N VAL A 304 19.10 -7.06 -5.00
CA VAL A 304 18.52 -6.79 -3.68
C VAL A 304 19.16 -7.73 -2.66
N SER A 305 19.67 -7.19 -1.56
CA SER A 305 20.23 -7.98 -0.47
C SER A 305 19.72 -7.48 0.88
N ILE A 306 19.70 -8.37 1.86
CA ILE A 306 19.39 -8.05 3.25
C ILE A 306 20.45 -8.66 4.15
N SER A 307 20.80 -7.97 5.22
CA SER A 307 21.69 -8.46 6.26
C SER A 307 21.30 -7.88 7.61
N GLY A 308 21.88 -8.43 8.68
CA GLY A 308 21.64 -7.98 10.04
C GLY A 308 20.89 -9.01 10.90
N ASN A 309 20.34 -8.55 12.01
CA ASN A 309 19.70 -9.36 13.04
C ASN A 309 18.67 -8.51 13.81
N ALA A 310 18.25 -8.97 15.00
CA ALA A 310 17.25 -8.26 15.79
C ALA A 310 17.68 -6.84 16.22
N ALA A 311 18.98 -6.55 16.28
CA ALA A 311 19.48 -5.22 16.64
C ALA A 311 19.57 -4.24 15.46
N GLY A 312 19.33 -4.69 14.22
CA GLY A 312 19.38 -3.83 13.05
C GLY A 312 19.36 -4.62 11.76
N VAL A 313 18.75 -4.05 10.73
CA VAL A 313 18.60 -4.63 9.40
C VAL A 313 19.09 -3.63 8.37
N THR A 314 19.98 -4.09 7.49
CA THR A 314 20.45 -3.32 6.33
C THR A 314 19.95 -4.00 5.06
N VAL A 315 19.29 -3.22 4.21
CA VAL A 315 18.83 -3.63 2.89
C VAL A 315 19.60 -2.85 1.84
N THR A 316 20.07 -3.52 0.80
CA THR A 316 20.62 -2.87 -0.40
C THR A 316 19.71 -3.16 -1.59
N ALA A 317 19.45 -2.17 -2.43
CA ALA A 317 18.61 -2.30 -3.62
C ALA A 317 19.20 -1.44 -4.75
N GLY A 318 20.05 -2.04 -5.59
CA GLY A 318 20.88 -1.26 -6.52
C GLY A 318 21.86 -0.40 -5.73
N ASP A 319 21.87 0.90 -6.00
CA ASP A 319 22.73 1.88 -5.31
C ASP A 319 22.16 2.35 -3.96
N TRP A 320 20.89 2.03 -3.68
CA TRP A 320 20.22 2.41 -2.45
C TRP A 320 20.60 1.50 -1.29
N THR A 321 20.84 2.12 -0.14
CA THR A 321 21.02 1.47 1.16
C THR A 321 19.95 1.98 2.11
N ILE A 322 19.30 1.04 2.82
CA ILE A 322 18.30 1.32 3.84
C ILE A 322 18.80 0.67 5.14
N ASN A 323 19.19 1.49 6.10
CA ASN A 323 19.67 1.07 7.41
C ASN A 323 18.58 1.32 8.46
N LEU A 324 18.08 0.24 9.07
CA LEU A 324 17.01 0.28 10.05
C LEU A 324 17.51 -0.28 11.38
N GLU A 325 17.32 0.45 12.47
CA GLU A 325 17.66 -0.02 13.81
C GLU A 325 16.48 0.24 14.76
N PRO A 326 16.24 -0.61 15.77
CA PRO A 326 15.36 -0.26 16.88
C PRO A 326 16.03 0.82 17.75
N ASN A 327 15.37 1.22 18.83
CA ASN A 327 16.01 2.06 19.85
C ASN A 327 17.32 1.42 20.35
N THR A 328 18.29 2.23 20.75
CA THR A 328 19.59 1.75 21.25
C THR A 328 19.43 0.73 22.37
N GLY A 329 20.00 -0.47 22.17
CA GLY A 329 19.91 -1.60 23.10
C GLY A 329 18.57 -2.35 23.06
N GLY A 330 17.67 -1.98 22.15
CA GLY A 330 16.44 -2.69 21.83
C GLY A 330 16.63 -3.77 20.76
N SER A 331 15.52 -4.36 20.36
CA SER A 331 15.47 -5.36 19.30
C SER A 331 14.18 -5.21 18.50
N PHE A 332 14.22 -5.48 17.21
CA PHE A 332 13.03 -5.63 16.38
C PHE A 332 12.24 -6.87 16.78
N PHE A 333 10.92 -6.78 16.61
CA PHE A 333 9.95 -7.84 16.79
C PHE A 333 8.78 -7.61 15.84
N ASN A 334 7.94 -8.62 15.61
CA ASN A 334 6.77 -8.51 14.73
C ASN A 334 5.81 -7.43 15.23
N GLY A 335 5.38 -6.54 14.35
CA GLY A 335 4.52 -5.41 14.68
C GLY A 335 5.24 -4.25 15.38
N ALA A 336 6.58 -4.22 15.43
CA ALA A 336 7.30 -3.09 16.04
C ALA A 336 7.03 -1.79 15.27
N TYR A 337 6.75 -0.72 16.02
CA TYR A 337 6.46 0.61 15.45
C TYR A 337 7.29 1.69 16.14
N PHE A 338 7.97 2.49 15.32
CA PHE A 338 8.85 3.58 15.73
C PHE A 338 8.32 4.88 15.10
N PRO A 339 7.39 5.60 15.77
CA PRO A 339 6.74 6.79 15.19
C PRO A 339 7.67 8.00 15.06
N ASN A 340 8.82 7.98 15.74
CA ASN A 340 9.77 9.09 15.80
C ASN A 340 11.19 8.58 15.52
N ALA A 341 11.34 7.71 14.54
CA ALA A 341 12.65 7.24 14.12
C ALA A 341 13.47 8.41 13.56
N GLN A 342 14.79 8.33 13.73
CA GLN A 342 15.76 9.38 13.38
C GLN A 342 16.90 8.78 12.57
N GLU A 343 17.80 9.58 12.01
CA GLU A 343 18.98 9.06 11.29
C GLU A 343 20.01 8.38 12.21
N VAL A 344 19.91 8.63 13.52
CA VAL A 344 20.72 7.99 14.56
C VAL A 344 19.81 7.42 15.63
N ALA A 345 19.93 6.12 15.92
CA ALA A 345 19.19 5.49 17.01
C ALA A 345 19.57 6.10 18.37
N SER A 346 18.57 6.25 19.24
CA SER A 346 18.74 6.66 20.64
C SER A 346 18.00 5.70 21.55
N SER A 347 18.09 5.88 22.87
CA SER A 347 17.27 5.10 23.81
C SER A 347 15.75 5.24 23.60
N THR A 348 15.32 6.30 22.91
CA THR A 348 13.90 6.65 22.72
C THR A 348 13.44 6.65 21.27
N SER A 349 14.36 6.52 20.30
CA SER A 349 14.07 6.55 18.86
C SER A 349 14.84 5.47 18.13
N GLY A 350 14.18 4.79 17.18
CA GLY A 350 14.84 3.90 16.23
C GLY A 350 15.61 4.68 15.16
N LYS A 351 16.32 3.96 14.30
CA LYS A 351 17.02 4.50 13.15
C LYS A 351 16.28 4.24 11.84
N ILE A 352 16.21 5.26 10.99
CA ILE A 352 15.99 5.12 9.54
C ILE A 352 17.07 5.96 8.86
N ASP A 353 17.86 5.32 8.01
CA ASP A 353 18.81 5.98 7.12
C ASP A 353 18.65 5.37 5.73
N PHE A 354 17.94 6.11 4.89
CA PHE A 354 17.75 5.83 3.47
C PHE A 354 18.62 6.76 2.63
N SER A 355 19.54 6.19 1.85
CA SER A 355 20.55 6.92 1.09
C SER A 355 21.10 6.12 -0.10
N ASN A 356 21.79 6.76 -1.04
CA ASN A 356 22.44 6.08 -2.19
C ASN A 356 23.88 6.56 -2.46
N GLY A 357 24.67 6.86 -1.43
CA GLY A 357 26.06 7.32 -1.57
C GLY A 357 26.24 8.71 -2.20
N ALA A 358 25.33 9.15 -3.07
CA ALA A 358 25.27 10.48 -3.66
C ALA A 358 24.30 11.40 -2.91
N VAL A 359 23.16 10.88 -2.45
CA VAL A 359 22.17 11.61 -1.64
C VAL A 359 21.88 10.92 -0.31
N SER A 360 21.73 11.72 0.75
CA SER A 360 21.30 11.32 2.09
C SER A 360 20.68 12.54 2.82
N CYS A 361 19.90 12.31 3.89
CA CYS A 361 19.34 13.40 4.67
C CYS A 361 20.36 14.14 5.55
N THR A 362 21.46 13.49 5.96
CA THR A 362 22.43 13.94 6.99
C THR A 362 21.82 14.10 8.39
N THR A 363 20.64 14.72 8.50
CA THR A 363 19.71 14.59 9.62
C THR A 363 18.28 14.48 9.10
N GLY A 364 17.48 13.59 9.69
CA GLY A 364 16.07 13.42 9.32
C GLY A 364 15.27 12.69 10.40
N SER A 365 13.95 12.70 10.22
CA SER A 365 13.00 12.02 11.10
C SER A 365 11.92 11.33 10.29
N GLY A 366 11.26 10.34 10.89
CA GLY A 366 10.08 9.74 10.29
C GLY A 366 9.56 8.57 11.09
N SER A 367 8.95 7.62 10.39
CA SER A 367 8.32 6.47 11.01
C SER A 367 8.80 5.16 10.39
N LEU A 368 8.94 4.13 11.22
CA LEU A 368 9.29 2.77 10.80
C LEU A 368 8.30 1.80 11.41
N THR A 369 7.74 0.93 10.59
CA THR A 369 6.95 -0.21 11.01
C THR A 369 7.60 -1.49 10.51
N VAL A 370 7.87 -2.42 11.41
CA VAL A 370 8.27 -3.79 11.08
C VAL A 370 7.04 -4.68 11.23
N GLN A 371 6.44 -5.06 10.11
CA GLN A 371 5.28 -5.96 10.13
C GLN A 371 5.72 -7.37 10.53
N GLU A 372 6.78 -7.88 9.91
CA GLU A 372 7.31 -9.22 10.17
C GLU A 372 8.83 -9.23 10.19
N ILE A 373 9.41 -10.02 11.09
CA ILE A 373 10.83 -10.33 11.13
C ILE A 373 11.03 -11.76 11.64
N ALA A 374 11.90 -12.50 10.98
CA ALA A 374 12.37 -13.80 11.46
C ALA A 374 13.88 -13.95 11.23
N PHE A 375 14.48 -14.87 11.99
CA PHE A 375 15.90 -15.13 11.97
C PHE A 375 16.18 -16.60 11.67
N ASP A 376 17.34 -16.87 11.07
CA ASP A 376 17.85 -18.22 10.90
C ASP A 376 18.47 -18.76 12.21
N GLY A 377 18.99 -19.99 12.15
CA GLY A 377 19.63 -20.62 13.32
C GLY A 377 20.90 -19.94 13.81
N ALA A 378 21.51 -19.05 13.01
CA ALA A 378 22.66 -18.23 13.38
C ALA A 378 22.24 -16.85 13.93
N GLY A 379 20.94 -16.53 13.92
CA GLY A 379 20.41 -15.25 14.35
C GLY A 379 20.43 -14.16 13.28
N ALA A 380 20.76 -14.51 12.02
CA ALA A 380 20.71 -13.56 10.91
C ALA A 380 19.28 -13.42 10.37
N VAL A 381 18.91 -12.23 9.92
CA VAL A 381 17.59 -11.97 9.35
C VAL A 381 17.34 -12.83 8.11
N ASN A 382 16.25 -13.59 8.10
CA ASN A 382 15.87 -14.46 6.98
C ASN A 382 14.47 -14.18 6.42
N ARG A 383 13.64 -13.45 7.17
CA ARG A 383 12.39 -12.84 6.73
C ARG A 383 12.29 -11.43 7.29
N PHE A 384 11.84 -10.48 6.48
CA PHE A 384 11.64 -9.10 6.89
C PHE A 384 10.58 -8.44 6.01
N ARG A 385 9.54 -7.90 6.65
CA ARG A 385 8.54 -7.04 6.02
C ARG A 385 8.44 -5.76 6.82
N ALA A 386 8.76 -4.64 6.17
CA ALA A 386 8.75 -3.34 6.81
C ALA A 386 8.33 -2.25 5.83
N HIS A 387 7.79 -1.17 6.38
CA HIS A 387 7.66 0.08 5.65
C HIS A 387 8.18 1.23 6.50
N PHE A 388 8.71 2.24 5.82
CA PHE A 388 9.22 3.43 6.48
C PHE A 388 8.84 4.69 5.72
N GLN A 389 8.85 5.80 6.44
CA GLN A 389 8.82 7.15 5.94
C GLN A 389 10.05 7.87 6.50
N GLN A 390 10.75 8.63 5.66
CA GLN A 390 11.85 9.51 6.06
C GLN A 390 11.61 10.91 5.50
N THR A 391 11.72 11.91 6.36
CA THR A 391 11.68 13.33 6.00
C THR A 391 13.00 13.94 6.40
N CYS A 392 13.72 14.52 5.43
CA CYS A 392 14.97 15.22 5.73
C CYS A 392 14.71 16.50 6.52
N THR A 393 15.68 16.93 7.31
CA THR A 393 15.55 18.13 8.15
C THR A 393 15.25 19.37 7.29
N GLY A 394 14.22 20.10 7.67
CA GLY A 394 13.79 21.31 6.95
C GLY A 394 12.92 21.04 5.71
N GLN A 395 12.60 19.79 5.41
CA GLN A 395 11.67 19.40 4.34
C GLN A 395 10.28 19.11 4.89
N THR A 396 9.27 19.28 4.04
CA THR A 396 7.89 18.79 4.26
C THR A 396 7.63 17.50 3.52
N ASP A 397 8.28 17.35 2.37
CA ASP A 397 8.11 16.22 1.46
C ASP A 397 9.00 15.05 1.93
N SER A 398 8.42 13.85 1.90
CA SER A 398 9.00 12.64 2.46
C SER A 398 9.32 11.61 1.38
N SER A 399 10.28 10.76 1.70
CA SER A 399 10.53 9.52 0.98
C SER A 399 9.92 8.34 1.76
N PHE A 400 9.48 7.32 1.04
CA PHE A 400 8.85 6.12 1.57
C PHE A 400 9.55 4.89 1.03
N GLY A 401 9.51 3.81 1.80
CA GLY A 401 9.97 2.51 1.34
C GLY A 401 9.11 1.38 1.87
N PHE A 402 8.92 0.37 1.03
CA PHE A 402 8.28 -0.90 1.35
C PHE A 402 9.26 -2.03 1.04
N ILE A 403 9.51 -2.88 2.02
CA ILE A 403 10.45 -3.99 1.93
C ILE A 403 9.66 -5.28 2.15
N THR A 404 9.76 -6.19 1.20
CA THR A 404 9.34 -7.58 1.36
C THR A 404 10.55 -8.47 1.14
N TRP A 405 10.90 -9.26 2.15
CA TRP A 405 11.94 -10.27 2.06
C TRP A 405 11.48 -11.55 2.73
N ASP A 406 11.25 -12.59 1.93
CA ASP A 406 10.98 -13.93 2.40
C ASP A 406 12.20 -14.84 2.24
N ALA A 407 12.31 -15.81 3.14
CA ALA A 407 13.26 -16.91 2.97
C ALA A 407 12.93 -17.66 1.66
N VAL A 408 13.93 -17.90 0.80
CA VAL A 408 13.71 -18.82 -0.32
C VAL A 408 13.49 -20.19 0.31
N SER A 409 12.33 -20.79 0.11
CA SER A 409 12.19 -22.21 0.37
C SER A 409 13.15 -22.96 -0.55
N SER A 410 13.92 -23.89 -0.02
CA SER A 410 14.85 -24.73 -0.79
C SER A 410 14.15 -25.73 -1.72
N SER A 411 12.89 -25.48 -2.13
CA SER A 411 12.04 -26.45 -2.82
C SER A 411 11.45 -25.96 -4.15
N SER A 412 12.03 -24.97 -4.82
CA SER A 412 11.75 -24.79 -6.26
C SER A 412 13.06 -24.76 -7.05
N THR A 413 13.69 -25.93 -7.15
CA THR A 413 14.40 -26.27 -8.38
C THR A 413 13.39 -26.33 -9.52
N LEU A 414 13.77 -25.64 -10.60
CA LEU A 414 13.16 -25.48 -11.92
C LEU A 414 12.31 -26.65 -12.42
#